data_AF-A0A445DTA1-F1
#
_entry.id   AF-A0A445DTA1-F1
#
_cell.length_a   1.000
_cell.length_b   1.000
_cell.length_c   1.000
_cell.angle_alpha   90.00
_cell.angle_beta   90.00
_cell.angle_gamma   90.00
#
_symmetry.space_group_name_H-M   'P 1'
#
loop_
_entity.id
_entity.type
_entity.pdbx_description
1 polymer ?
#
loop_
_entity_poly.entity_id
_entity_poly.type
_entity_poly.pdbx_seq_one_letter_code
_entity_poly.pdbx_strand_id
1 'polypeptide(L)' 'MLNNGGVIQEVEYVEGVAMLKVKGDGQFLAYSSEPPKKFQVNGSDVDFEWLPNGKLMVNLSWIQEDHGVCDLAIFF' A
#
# COMPACT_ATOMS: atom_id res chain seq x y z
N MET A 1 -2.60 13.91 -2.53
CA MET A 1 -1.86 13.74 -1.25
C MET A 1 -1.09 12.44 -1.34
N LEU A 2 0.23 12.46 -1.27
CA LEU A 2 1.05 11.26 -1.16
C LEU A 2 1.07 10.88 0.33
N ASN A 3 0.19 9.94 0.72
CA ASN A 3 0.07 9.27 2.02
C ASN A 3 -0.01 10.17 3.29
N ASN A 4 -1.14 10.12 4.02
CA ASN A 4 -1.26 10.82 5.31
C ASN A 4 -0.51 10.02 6.39
N GLY A 5 0.69 10.48 6.76
CA GLY A 5 1.56 9.83 7.74
C GLY A 5 2.80 9.15 7.13
N GLY A 6 2.97 9.18 5.81
CA GLY A 6 4.13 8.55 5.17
C GLY A 6 4.57 9.15 3.83
N VAL A 7 5.59 8.54 3.24
CA VAL A 7 6.23 8.91 1.98
C VAL A 7 6.38 7.66 1.13
N ILE A 8 5.93 7.73 -0.13
CA ILE A 8 6.25 6.70 -1.12
C ILE A 8 7.70 6.92 -1.57
N GLN A 9 8.56 5.95 -1.31
CA GLN A 9 9.99 6.00 -1.64
C GLN A 9 10.26 5.38 -3.02
N GLU A 10 9.62 4.26 -3.31
CA GLU A 10 9.80 3.50 -4.56
C GLU A 10 8.45 3.00 -5.05
N VAL A 11 8.31 2.90 -6.37
CA VAL A 11 7.15 2.30 -7.04
C VAL A 11 7.65 1.53 -8.24
N GLU A 12 7.19 0.29 -8.38
CA GLU A 12 7.43 -0.56 -9.52
C GLU A 12 6.11 -1.25 -9.92
N TYR A 13 5.90 -1.49 -11.21
CA TYR A 13 4.73 -2.22 -11.70
C TYR A 13 5.18 -3.31 -12.65
N VAL A 14 4.94 -4.58 -12.29
CA VAL A 14 5.37 -5.76 -13.05
C VAL A 14 4.21 -6.74 -13.12
N GLU A 15 3.84 -7.14 -14.33
CA GLU A 15 2.88 -8.23 -14.59
C GLU A 15 1.57 -8.16 -13.78
N GLY A 16 0.98 -6.97 -13.63
CA GLY A 16 -0.28 -6.80 -12.90
C GLY A 16 -0.12 -6.51 -11.40
N VAL A 17 1.12 -6.42 -10.91
CA VAL A 17 1.43 -6.17 -9.49
C VAL A 17 2.07 -4.80 -9.34
N ALA A 18 1.47 -3.93 -8.53
CA ALA A 18 2.10 -2.69 -8.09
C ALA A 18 2.86 -2.95 -6.79
N MET A 19 4.18 -2.79 -6.83
CA MET A 19 5.09 -2.92 -5.70
C MET A 19 5.51 -1.52 -5.24
N LEU A 20 5.43 -1.25 -3.94
CA LEU A 20 5.77 0.06 -3.39
C LEU A 20 6.62 -0.07 -2.13
N LYS A 21 7.57 0.84 -1.94
CA LYS A 21 8.15 1.10 -0.63
C LYS A 21 7.53 2.34 -0.04
N VAL A 22 6.95 2.22 1.15
CA VAL A 22 6.30 3.33 1.84
C VAL A 22 6.90 3.48 3.22
N LYS A 23 7.46 4.66 3.50
CA LYS A 23 8.00 5.00 4.82
C LYS A 23 6.99 5.79 5.64
N GLY A 24 6.72 5.38 6.86
CA GLY A 24 5.80 6.04 7.78
C GLY A 24 4.71 5.10 8.28
N ASP A 25 3.72 5.68 8.95
CA ASP A 25 2.58 4.99 9.51
C ASP A 25 1.27 5.66 9.09
N GLY A 26 0.15 5.14 9.57
CA GLY A 26 -1.17 5.72 9.30
C GLY A 26 -1.80 5.14 8.04
N GLN A 27 -2.55 5.97 7.30
CA GLN A 27 -3.47 5.48 6.28
C GLN A 27 -2.86 5.58 4.88
N PHE A 28 -2.45 4.43 4.34
CA PHE A 28 -2.12 4.30 2.93
C PHE A 28 -3.38 4.43 2.09
N LEU A 29 -3.30 5.28 1.07
CA LEU A 29 -4.39 5.62 0.18
C LEU A 29 -3.92 5.55 -1.27
N ALA A 30 -4.61 4.75 -2.07
CA ALA A 30 -4.39 4.67 -3.51
C ALA A 30 -5.72 4.74 -4.28
N TYR A 31 -5.64 5.06 -5.56
CA TYR A 31 -6.78 5.09 -6.47
C TYR A 31 -6.51 4.15 -7.65
N SER A 32 -7.51 3.35 -8.01
CA SER A 32 -7.47 2.43 -9.15
C SER A 32 -8.82 2.40 -9.86
N SER A 33 -8.83 2.05 -11.16
CA SER A 33 -10.07 1.83 -11.93
C SER A 33 -10.78 0.53 -11.55
N GLU A 34 -10.05 -0.44 -11.00
CA GLU A 34 -10.57 -1.75 -10.60
C GLU A 34 -10.08 -2.15 -9.20
N PRO A 35 -10.88 -2.94 -8.45
CA PRO A 35 -10.48 -3.40 -7.12
C PRO A 35 -9.29 -4.37 -7.21
N PRO A 36 -8.30 -4.27 -6.31
CA PRO A 36 -7.28 -5.30 -6.18
C PRO A 36 -7.89 -6.67 -5.86
N LYS A 37 -7.27 -7.74 -6.33
CA LYS A 37 -7.57 -9.11 -5.91
C LYS A 37 -6.97 -9.44 -4.54
N LYS A 38 -5.82 -8.84 -4.23
CA LYS A 38 -5.02 -9.13 -3.04
C LYS A 38 -4.13 -7.95 -2.71
N PHE A 39 -3.87 -7.76 -1.41
CA PHE A 39 -2.94 -6.77 -0.90
C PHE A 39 -1.99 -7.43 0.09
N GLN A 40 -0.70 -7.12 0.00
CA GLN A 40 0.31 -7.57 0.95
C GLN A 40 1.05 -6.40 1.58
N VAL A 41 1.35 -6.54 2.87
CA VAL A 41 2.27 -5.68 3.63
C VAL A 41 3.39 -6.57 4.15
N ASN A 42 4.64 -6.24 3.78
CA ASN A 42 5.85 -6.99 4.13
C ASN A 42 5.71 -8.49 3.83
N GLY A 43 5.16 -8.82 2.65
CA GLY A 43 4.95 -10.19 2.19
C GLY A 43 3.77 -10.93 2.85
N SER A 44 3.09 -10.34 3.82
CA SER A 44 1.92 -10.92 4.49
C SER A 44 0.62 -10.41 3.89
N ASP A 45 -0.33 -11.31 3.63
CA ASP A 45 -1.65 -10.96 3.14
C ASP A 45 -2.42 -10.19 4.20
N VAL A 46 -3.02 -9.06 3.80
CA VAL A 46 -3.85 -8.24 4.69
C VAL A 46 -5.17 -7.89 4.01
N ASP A 47 -6.19 -7.70 4.84
CA ASP A 47 -7.45 -7.13 4.39
C ASP A 47 -7.26 -5.66 4.02
N PHE A 48 -8.09 -5.18 3.09
CA PHE A 48 -8.11 -3.80 2.64
C PHE A 48 -9.53 -3.31 2.45
N GLU A 49 -9.71 -2.00 2.52
CA GLU A 49 -10.98 -1.36 2.22
C GLU A 49 -11.00 -0.88 0.77
N TRP A 50 -12.01 -1.31 0.02
CA TRP A 50 -12.34 -0.78 -1.30
C TRP A 50 -13.59 0.08 -1.23
N LEU A 51 -13.40 1.38 -1.45
CA LEU A 51 -14.44 2.38 -1.33
C LEU A 51 -14.91 2.87 -2.72
N PRO A 52 -16.09 3.50 -2.81
CA PRO A 52 -16.57 4.09 -4.06
C PRO A 52 -15.54 5.02 -4.72
N ASN A 53 -15.65 5.16 -6.05
CA ASN A 53 -14.74 5.96 -6.88
C ASN A 53 -13.29 5.43 -6.91
N GLY A 54 -13.12 4.12 -6.76
CA GLY A 54 -11.83 3.47 -7.01
C GLY A 54 -10.83 3.62 -5.86
N LYS A 55 -11.29 3.88 -4.64
CA LYS A 55 -10.42 4.28 -3.52
C LYS A 55 -10.03 3.07 -2.68
N LEU A 56 -8.74 2.77 -2.63
CA LEU A 56 -8.14 1.70 -1.83
C LEU A 56 -7.54 2.27 -0.54
N MET A 57 -7.86 1.67 0.60
CA MET A 57 -7.34 2.09 1.91
C MET A 57 -6.79 0.90 2.72
N VAL A 58 -5.61 1.10 3.30
CA VAL A 58 -4.94 0.16 4.20
C VAL A 58 -4.23 0.94 5.30
N ASN A 59 -4.30 0.47 6.56
CA ASN A 59 -3.55 1.06 7.66
C ASN A 59 -2.16 0.43 7.74
N LEU A 60 -1.12 1.26 7.73
CA LEU A 60 0.27 0.88 7.93
C LEU A 60 0.69 1.20 9.36
N SER A 61 1.45 0.28 9.96
CA SER A 61 2.01 0.46 11.30
C SER A 61 3.49 0.85 11.18
N TRP A 62 3.98 1.68 12.11
CA TRP A 62 5.41 1.96 12.19
C TRP A 62 6.17 0.70 12.63
N ILE A 63 7.12 0.25 11.81
CA ILE A 63 7.98 -0.90 12.10
C ILE A 63 9.39 -0.39 12.39
N GLN A 64 9.84 -0.53 13.64
CA GLN A 64 11.09 0.07 14.09
C GLN A 64 12.31 -0.61 13.46
N GLU A 65 12.24 -1.93 13.28
CA GLU A 65 13.28 -2.78 12.72
C GLU A 65 13.60 -2.43 11.26
N ASP A 66 12.58 -2.01 10.51
CA ASP A 66 12.68 -1.61 9.10
C ASP A 66 12.77 -0.07 8.93
N HIS A 67 13.09 0.65 10.00
CA HIS A 67 13.20 2.12 10.02
C HIS A 67 11.92 2.85 9.52
N GLY A 68 10.77 2.25 9.79
CA GLY A 68 9.45 2.71 9.40
C GLY A 68 9.09 2.43 7.94
N VAL A 69 9.82 1.58 7.22
CA VAL A 69 9.53 1.24 5.82
C VAL A 69 8.65 -0.01 5.75
N CYS A 70 7.60 0.05 4.92
CA CYS A 70 6.74 -1.06 4.56
C CYS A 70 6.91 -1.36 3.06
N ASP A 71 7.11 -2.63 2.72
CA ASP A 71 7.00 -3.14 1.36
C ASP A 71 5.54 -3.52 1.08
N LEU A 72 4.94 -2.90 0.08
CA LEU A 72 3.56 -3.14 -0.32
C LEU A 72 3.53 -3.87 -1.65
N ALA A 73 2.62 -4.83 -1.81
CA ALA A 73 2.31 -5.43 -3.10
C ALA A 73 0.80 -5.46 -3.31
N ILE A 74 0.35 -4.84 -4.41
CA ILE A 74 -1.06 -4.73 -4.79
C ILE A 74 -1.26 -5.53 -6.07
N PHE A 75 -2.07 -6.57 -5.99
CA PHE A 75 -2.31 -7.49 -7.10
C PHE A 75 -3.64 -7.12 -7.75
N PHE A 76 -3.62 -6.74 -9.02
CA PHE A 76 -4.82 -6.41 -9.79
C PHE A 76 -5.30 -7.60 -10.62
#